data_AF-A0A2D6MFE0-F1
#
_entry.id   AF-A0A2D6MFE0-F1
#
_cell.length_a   1.000
_cell.length_b   1.000
_cell.length_c   1.000
_cell.angle_alpha   90.00
_cell.angle_beta   90.00
_cell.angle_gamma   90.00
#
_symmetry.space_group_name_H-M   'P 1'
#
loop_
_entity.id
_entity.type
_entity.pdbx_description
1 polymer ?
#
loop_
_entity_poly.entity_id
_entity_poly.type
_entity_poly.pdbx_seq_one_letter_code
_entity_poly.pdbx_strand_id
1 'polypeptide(L)'
;MSSVDDVIDDVLDDDAYYDPDEKIIIPEGSYPAHIISFYVSKEKPTRYGNPYNIYKPVYRIDESVDIYGGMSVSDKGIFRFRGKNNNPSKKSNSKGNLPYKTMLDKLEIPLNKVVVNGKEVYRLPSVDESQVYGKPVIINVYHDTFKGSYGVQKVAVANIAHAWKDGKPLDGSPQF
;
A
#
# COMPACT_ATOMS: atom_id res chain seq x y z
N MET A 1 -18.94 -62.02 -4.81
CA MET A 1 -19.20 -61.81 -6.25
C MET A 1 -19.61 -60.37 -6.44
N SER A 2 -19.02 -59.75 -7.45
CA SER A 2 -18.77 -58.32 -7.61
C SER A 2 -19.86 -57.60 -8.41
N SER A 3 -19.97 -56.29 -8.13
CA SER A 3 -20.40 -55.19 -9.01
C SER A 3 -21.89 -55.17 -9.41
N VAL A 4 -22.58 -54.03 -9.44
CA VAL A 4 -22.43 -53.00 -10.50
C VAL A 4 -22.59 -51.53 -10.02
N ASP A 5 -22.93 -51.21 -8.76
CA ASP A 5 -23.43 -49.84 -8.46
C ASP A 5 -22.40 -48.75 -8.07
N ASP A 6 -21.10 -49.04 -7.97
CA ASP A 6 -20.09 -48.05 -7.50
C ASP A 6 -19.18 -47.50 -8.61
N VAL A 7 -19.65 -47.47 -9.86
CA VAL A 7 -18.99 -46.71 -10.94
C VAL A 7 -19.92 -45.59 -11.41
N ILE A 8 -20.23 -44.68 -10.48
CA ILE A 8 -20.63 -43.33 -10.87
C ILE A 8 -19.32 -42.62 -11.16
N ASP A 9 -18.97 -42.59 -12.45
CA ASP A 9 -17.93 -41.75 -13.02
C ASP A 9 -18.03 -40.36 -12.39
N ASP A 10 -17.00 -40.01 -11.61
CA ASP A 10 -16.61 -38.63 -11.41
C ASP A 10 -16.13 -38.15 -12.79
N VAL A 11 -17.09 -37.81 -13.66
CA VAL A 11 -16.82 -37.14 -14.93
C VAL A 11 -16.23 -35.80 -14.54
N LEU A 12 -14.91 -35.77 -14.46
CA LEU A 12 -14.14 -34.54 -14.40
C LEU A 12 -14.57 -33.73 -15.61
N ASP A 13 -15.36 -32.70 -15.35
CA ASP A 13 -15.77 -31.72 -16.33
C ASP A 13 -14.50 -31.18 -17.01
N ASP A 14 -14.28 -31.56 -18.27
CA ASP A 14 -13.10 -31.19 -19.09
C ASP A 14 -13.28 -29.77 -19.68
N ASP A 15 -14.39 -29.12 -19.34
CA ASP A 15 -14.67 -27.77 -19.77
C ASP A 15 -13.76 -26.77 -19.05
N ALA A 16 -12.90 -26.10 -19.83
CA ALA A 16 -12.08 -25.00 -19.38
C ALA A 16 -12.77 -23.66 -19.68
N TYR A 17 -13.03 -22.87 -18.64
CA TYR A 17 -13.68 -21.57 -18.74
C TYR A 17 -12.63 -20.44 -18.74
N TYR A 18 -12.73 -19.51 -19.68
CA TYR A 18 -11.96 -18.28 -19.72
C TYR A 18 -12.85 -17.12 -19.27
N ASP A 19 -12.47 -16.45 -18.19
CA ASP A 19 -13.13 -15.23 -17.73
C ASP A 19 -12.39 -14.01 -18.33
N PRO A 20 -12.95 -13.30 -19.32
CA PRO A 20 -12.33 -12.10 -19.87
C PRO A 20 -12.27 -10.94 -18.86
N ASP A 21 -13.03 -11.02 -17.77
CA ASP A 21 -13.00 -10.09 -16.64
C ASP A 21 -12.06 -10.55 -15.52
N GLU A 22 -11.34 -11.67 -15.71
CA GLU A 22 -10.31 -12.12 -14.77
C GLU A 22 -9.31 -10.97 -14.57
N LYS A 23 -9.12 -10.59 -13.30
CA LYS A 23 -8.37 -9.38 -12.95
C LYS A 23 -6.96 -9.43 -13.54
N ILE A 24 -6.73 -8.58 -14.54
CA ILE A 24 -5.40 -8.32 -15.08
C ILE A 24 -4.50 -7.91 -13.92
N ILE A 25 -3.51 -8.75 -13.61
CA ILE A 25 -2.52 -8.43 -12.60
C ILE A 25 -1.54 -7.46 -13.25
N ILE A 26 -1.47 -6.24 -12.71
CA ILE A 26 -0.49 -5.23 -13.14
C ILE A 26 0.91 -5.81 -12.93
N PRO A 27 1.74 -5.91 -13.98
CA PRO A 27 3.10 -6.44 -13.87
C PRO A 27 3.97 -5.65 -12.90
N GLU A 28 5.05 -6.28 -12.44
CA GLU A 28 6.05 -5.57 -11.65
C GLU A 28 6.78 -4.56 -12.54
N GLY A 29 7.00 -3.36 -12.03
CA GLY A 29 7.59 -2.29 -12.83
C GLY A 29 7.37 -0.93 -12.21
N SER A 30 7.90 0.08 -12.89
CA SER A 30 7.74 1.48 -12.51
C SER A 30 6.69 2.14 -13.40
N TYR A 31 5.74 2.83 -12.79
CA TYR A 31 4.60 3.41 -13.50
C TYR A 31 4.38 4.86 -13.06
N PRO A 32 4.11 5.80 -14.00
CA PRO A 32 3.56 7.10 -13.65
C PRO A 32 2.14 6.92 -13.10
N ALA A 33 1.83 7.63 -12.03
CA ALA A 33 0.57 7.50 -11.31
C ALA A 33 0.21 8.76 -10.52
N HIS A 34 -1.02 8.80 -10.03
CA HIS A 34 -1.50 9.81 -9.10
C HIS A 34 -2.04 9.17 -7.82
N ILE A 35 -1.84 9.84 -6.69
CA ILE A 35 -2.47 9.42 -5.44
C ILE A 35 -3.95 9.80 -5.49
N ILE A 36 -4.83 8.81 -5.56
CA ILE A 36 -6.29 9.01 -5.66
C ILE A 36 -7.01 8.72 -4.35
N SER A 37 -6.37 8.03 -3.40
CA SER A 37 -6.90 7.93 -2.05
C SER A 37 -5.81 7.74 -1.02
N PHE A 38 -6.08 8.10 0.22
CA PHE A 38 -5.14 7.99 1.34
C PHE A 38 -5.82 7.53 2.62
N TYR A 39 -5.96 6.21 2.76
CA TYR A 39 -6.58 5.63 3.94
C TYR A 39 -5.66 5.70 5.17
N VAL A 40 -6.21 6.14 6.30
CA VAL A 40 -5.51 6.17 7.60
C VAL A 40 -6.24 5.28 8.61
N SER A 41 -5.69 4.10 8.87
CA SER A 41 -6.16 3.25 9.96
C SER A 41 -5.56 3.75 11.27
N LYS A 42 -6.41 4.24 12.18
CA LYS A 42 -6.01 4.67 13.52
C LYS A 42 -6.14 3.50 14.49
N GLU A 43 -5.11 3.32 15.32
CA GLU A 43 -5.14 2.56 16.58
C GLU A 43 -5.43 1.07 16.51
N LYS A 44 -4.33 0.31 16.38
CA LYS A 44 -4.24 -1.06 16.91
C LYS A 44 -3.04 -1.12 17.87
N PRO A 45 -3.15 -1.68 19.08
CA PRO A 45 -1.96 -1.96 19.88
C PRO A 45 -1.14 -3.03 19.15
N THR A 46 0.17 -2.81 19.01
CA THR A 46 1.08 -3.93 18.70
C THR A 46 1.05 -4.95 19.84
N ARG A 47 1.54 -6.17 19.61
CA ARG A 47 1.79 -7.16 20.68
C ARG A 47 2.59 -6.57 21.86
N TYR A 48 3.40 -5.55 21.61
CA TYR A 48 4.23 -4.85 22.60
C TYR A 48 3.62 -3.53 23.10
N GLY A 49 2.37 -3.23 22.72
CA GLY A 49 1.56 -2.13 23.23
C GLY A 49 1.95 -0.75 22.73
N ASN A 50 2.78 -0.63 21.68
CA ASN A 50 3.05 0.65 21.03
C ASN A 50 1.91 0.98 20.05
N PRO A 51 1.24 2.14 20.20
CA PRO A 51 0.21 2.57 19.26
C PRO A 51 0.85 2.96 17.92
N TYR A 52 0.15 2.65 16.84
CA TYR A 52 0.57 3.02 15.49
C TYR A 52 -0.64 3.42 14.65
N ASN A 53 -0.34 4.13 13.56
CA ASN A 53 -1.25 4.34 12.45
C ASN A 53 -0.70 3.59 11.22
N ILE A 54 -1.60 3.08 10.38
CA ILE A 54 -1.24 2.56 9.06
C ILE A 54 -1.77 3.53 8.02
N TYR A 55 -0.88 4.02 7.17
CA TYR A 55 -1.20 4.82 6.00
C TYR A 55 -1.20 3.94 4.77
N LYS A 56 -2.28 3.95 3.99
CA LYS A 56 -2.43 3.11 2.80
C LYS A 56 -2.87 3.99 1.61
N PRO A 57 -1.91 4.66 0.94
CA PRO A 57 -2.19 5.34 -0.32
C PRO A 57 -2.70 4.35 -1.38
N VAL A 58 -3.60 4.84 -2.23
CA VAL A 58 -4.07 4.18 -3.43
C VAL A 58 -3.65 5.04 -4.61
N TYR A 59 -3.03 4.39 -5.60
CA TYR A 59 -2.48 5.02 -6.78
C TYR A 59 -3.31 4.63 -8.00
N ARG A 60 -3.61 5.59 -8.86
CA ARG A 60 -4.14 5.33 -10.21
C ARG A 60 -3.01 5.48 -11.20
N ILE A 61 -2.75 4.44 -12.00
CA ILE A 61 -1.76 4.50 -13.07
C ILE A 61 -2.25 5.50 -14.12
N ASP A 62 -1.34 6.33 -14.61
CA ASP A 62 -1.63 7.37 -15.59
C ASP A 62 -2.23 6.75 -16.87
N GLU A 63 -3.21 7.44 -17.46
CA GLU A 63 -3.95 6.98 -18.65
C GLU A 63 -3.04 6.77 -19.88
N SER A 64 -1.83 7.35 -19.90
CA SER A 64 -0.85 7.14 -20.98
C SER A 64 -0.21 5.75 -21.00
N VAL A 65 -0.40 4.92 -19.96
CA VAL A 65 0.22 3.59 -19.85
C VAL A 65 -0.68 2.50 -20.43
N ASP A 66 -0.51 2.13 -21.70
CA ASP A 66 -1.10 0.96 -22.38
C ASP A 66 -2.42 0.41 -21.76
N ILE A 67 -2.50 -0.89 -21.50
CA ILE A 67 -3.69 -1.56 -20.95
C ILE A 67 -3.84 -1.39 -19.42
N TYR A 68 -2.88 -0.71 -18.77
CA TYR A 68 -2.83 -0.55 -17.32
C TYR A 68 -3.24 0.85 -16.85
N GLY A 69 -3.38 1.80 -17.78
CA GLY A 69 -3.85 3.16 -17.53
C GLY A 69 -5.22 3.14 -16.88
N GLY A 70 -5.42 4.03 -15.91
CA GLY A 70 -6.65 4.11 -15.13
C GLY A 70 -6.81 3.01 -14.06
N MET A 71 -6.03 1.91 -14.12
CA MET A 71 -6.06 0.88 -13.09
C MET A 71 -5.53 1.40 -11.76
N SER A 72 -6.08 0.87 -10.66
CA SER A 72 -5.72 1.29 -9.31
C SER A 72 -4.93 0.20 -8.58
N VAL A 73 -3.85 0.60 -7.92
CA VAL A 73 -3.00 -0.27 -7.09
C VAL A 73 -2.81 0.38 -5.72
N SER A 74 -2.92 -0.42 -4.67
CA SER A 74 -2.77 0.08 -3.29
C SER A 74 -1.37 -0.18 -2.75
N ASP A 75 -0.95 0.66 -1.81
CA ASP A 75 0.21 0.38 -0.99
C ASP A 75 -0.04 -0.80 -0.04
N LYS A 76 1.01 -1.53 0.33
CA LYS A 76 0.93 -2.61 1.33
C LYS A 76 0.55 -2.08 2.71
N GLY A 77 0.87 -0.82 3.00
CA GLY A 77 0.59 -0.15 4.26
C GLY A 77 1.87 0.32 4.93
N ILE A 78 1.90 1.61 5.26
CA ILE A 78 3.06 2.31 5.79
C ILE A 78 2.81 2.61 7.26
N PHE A 79 3.61 1.99 8.13
CA PHE A 79 3.45 2.12 9.57
C PHE A 79 4.08 3.41 10.10
N ARG A 80 3.33 4.10 10.96
CA ARG A 80 3.84 5.20 11.78
C ARG A 80 3.58 4.89 13.25
N PHE A 81 4.64 4.54 13.96
CA PHE A 81 4.63 4.25 15.39
C PHE A 81 4.71 5.55 16.19
N ARG A 82 3.80 5.70 17.15
CA ARG A 82 3.84 6.77 18.14
C ARG A 82 4.58 6.27 19.38
N GLY A 83 5.51 7.07 19.90
CA GLY A 83 6.15 6.78 21.19
C GLY A 83 5.12 6.86 22.33
N LYS A 84 5.31 6.08 23.40
CA LYS A 84 4.52 6.30 24.63
C LYS A 84 4.99 7.60 25.29
N ASN A 85 4.07 8.53 25.53
CA ASN A 85 4.36 9.79 26.21
C ASN A 85 5.10 9.57 27.55
N ASN A 86 4.78 8.46 28.25
CA ASN A 86 5.27 8.16 29.60
C ASN A 86 6.49 7.25 29.68
N ASN A 87 7.14 6.85 28.56
CA ASN A 87 8.34 6.00 28.65
C ASN A 87 9.45 6.40 27.67
N PRO A 88 10.44 7.20 28.11
CA PRO A 88 11.56 7.70 27.30
C PRO A 88 12.33 6.62 26.55
N SER A 89 12.47 5.41 27.11
CA SER A 89 13.21 4.31 26.48
C SER A 89 12.45 3.63 25.34
N LYS A 90 11.13 3.84 25.25
CA LYS A 90 10.25 3.31 24.18
C LYS A 90 9.83 4.36 23.16
N LYS A 91 10.43 5.57 23.19
CA LYS A 91 10.04 6.69 22.30
C LYS A 91 10.59 6.58 20.88
N SER A 92 11.58 5.73 20.62
CA SER A 92 12.26 5.68 19.32
C SER A 92 12.07 4.34 18.62
N ASN A 93 11.02 4.22 17.81
CA ASN A 93 10.92 3.17 16.77
C ASN A 93 11.52 3.69 15.46
N SER A 94 12.78 4.16 15.50
CA SER A 94 13.44 4.78 14.33
C SER A 94 13.41 3.88 13.09
N LYS A 95 13.67 2.56 13.25
CA LYS A 95 13.57 1.60 12.14
C LYS A 95 12.14 1.42 11.65
N GLY A 96 11.18 1.29 12.56
CA GLY A 96 9.76 1.10 12.20
C GLY A 96 9.13 2.34 11.54
N ASN A 97 9.66 3.52 11.83
CA ASN A 97 9.22 4.79 11.25
C ASN A 97 9.98 5.19 9.98
N LEU A 98 11.04 4.46 9.60
CA LEU A 98 11.81 4.76 8.39
C LEU A 98 10.95 4.74 7.12
N PRO A 99 10.08 3.74 6.87
CA PRO A 99 9.23 3.75 5.68
C PRO A 99 8.32 4.99 5.59
N TYR A 100 7.75 5.41 6.73
CA TYR A 100 6.93 6.61 6.79
C TYR A 100 7.76 7.87 6.52
N LYS A 101 8.94 8.00 7.11
CA LYS A 101 9.86 9.12 6.83
C LYS A 101 10.23 9.17 5.35
N THR A 102 10.57 8.03 4.75
CA THR A 102 10.89 7.92 3.32
C THR A 102 9.71 8.33 2.44
N MET A 103 8.47 7.97 2.80
CA MET A 103 7.28 8.42 2.09
C MET A 103 7.14 9.95 2.15
N LEU A 104 7.33 10.55 3.33
CA LEU A 104 7.26 12.01 3.49
C LEU A 104 8.33 12.72 2.65
N ASP A 105 9.56 12.20 2.61
CA ASP A 105 10.62 12.76 1.76
C ASP A 105 10.24 12.69 0.28
N LYS A 106 9.73 11.54 -0.19
CA LYS A 106 9.33 11.34 -1.59
C LYS A 106 8.16 12.20 -2.02
N LEU A 107 7.30 12.57 -1.07
CA LEU A 107 6.19 13.50 -1.25
C LEU A 107 6.56 14.97 -1.00
N GLU A 108 7.82 15.22 -0.67
CA GLU A 108 8.40 16.53 -0.35
C GLU A 108 7.67 17.24 0.79
N ILE A 109 7.19 16.47 1.77
CA ILE A 109 6.52 17.00 2.96
C ILE A 109 7.57 17.40 3.98
N PRO A 110 7.62 18.69 4.42
CA PRO A 110 8.69 19.19 5.26
C PRO A 110 8.72 18.52 6.64
N LEU A 111 9.93 18.19 7.09
CA LEU A 111 10.19 17.57 8.40
C LEU A 111 10.90 18.56 9.32
N ASN A 112 10.38 18.70 10.54
CA ASN A 112 11.01 19.55 11.55
C ASN A 112 12.01 18.75 12.39
N LYS A 113 13.23 19.27 12.52
CA LYS A 113 14.21 18.76 13.49
C LYS A 113 13.83 19.23 14.89
N VAL A 114 13.88 18.32 15.86
CA VAL A 114 13.62 18.59 17.27
C VAL A 114 14.64 17.88 18.14
N VAL A 115 15.02 18.47 19.26
CA VAL A 115 15.89 17.83 20.25
C VAL A 115 15.04 17.03 21.22
N VAL A 116 15.27 15.72 21.31
CA VAL A 116 14.60 14.82 22.26
C VAL A 116 15.68 14.03 22.98
N ASN A 117 15.71 14.13 24.32
CA ASN A 117 16.72 13.48 25.17
C ASN A 117 18.17 13.80 24.74
N GLY A 118 18.45 15.07 24.41
CA GLY A 118 19.80 15.52 23.99
C GLY A 118 20.21 15.08 22.57
N LYS A 119 19.33 14.46 21.79
CA LYS A 119 19.58 14.04 20.41
C LYS A 119 18.67 14.76 19.43
N GLU A 120 19.22 15.25 18.33
CA GLU A 120 18.42 15.73 17.19
C GLU A 120 17.71 14.58 16.50
N VAL A 121 16.39 14.70 16.36
CA VAL A 121 15.53 13.75 15.66
C VAL A 121 14.54 14.49 14.77
N TYR A 122 14.04 13.82 13.73
CA TYR A 122 12.98 14.37 12.88
C TYR A 122 11.61 14.08 13.49
N ARG A 123 10.80 15.12 13.67
CA ARG A 123 9.37 14.98 14.00
C ARG A 123 8.63 14.57 12.74
N LEU A 124 7.98 13.40 12.79
CA LEU A 124 7.16 12.88 11.69
C LEU A 124 5.72 13.38 11.87
N PRO A 125 5.23 14.32 11.04
CA PRO A 125 3.87 14.86 11.14
C PRO A 125 2.82 13.77 10.89
N SER A 126 1.57 14.06 11.23
CA SER A 126 0.46 13.31 10.63
C SER A 126 0.16 13.92 9.28
N VAL A 127 -0.16 13.08 8.31
CA VAL A 127 -0.62 13.51 7.00
C VAL A 127 -2.05 13.02 6.81
N ASP A 128 -2.88 13.81 6.13
CA ASP A 128 -4.20 13.41 5.69
C ASP A 128 -4.29 13.42 4.15
N GLU A 129 -5.42 12.93 3.64
CA GLU A 129 -5.66 12.78 2.21
C GLU A 129 -5.58 14.11 1.46
N SER A 130 -6.05 15.21 2.05
CA SER A 130 -6.06 16.53 1.40
C SER A 130 -4.66 17.04 1.06
N GLN A 131 -3.64 16.58 1.79
CA GLN A 131 -2.25 17.00 1.58
C GLN A 131 -1.55 16.20 0.47
N VAL A 132 -2.10 15.06 0.06
CA VAL A 132 -1.42 14.11 -0.85
C VAL A 132 -2.25 13.74 -2.07
N TYR A 133 -3.57 13.94 -2.03
CA TYR A 133 -4.46 13.67 -3.14
C TYR A 133 -3.99 14.42 -4.41
N GLY A 134 -4.12 13.74 -5.54
CA GLY A 134 -3.76 14.26 -6.85
C GLY A 134 -2.27 14.44 -7.10
N LYS A 135 -1.39 14.20 -6.10
CA LYS A 135 0.06 14.34 -6.31
C LYS A 135 0.57 13.33 -7.35
N PRO A 136 1.32 13.80 -8.37
CA PRO A 136 1.91 12.94 -9.38
C PRO A 136 3.15 12.24 -8.81
N VAL A 137 3.20 10.92 -8.95
CA VAL A 137 4.26 10.06 -8.41
C VAL A 137 4.66 9.01 -9.43
N ILE A 138 5.92 8.60 -9.38
CA ILE A 138 6.33 7.32 -9.96
C ILE A 138 6.16 6.27 -8.86
N ILE A 139 5.40 5.22 -9.14
CA ILE A 139 5.24 4.08 -8.25
C ILE A 139 6.04 2.88 -8.75
N ASN A 140 6.50 2.03 -7.82
CA ASN A 140 7.01 0.71 -8.14
C ASN A 140 5.97 -0.33 -7.75
N VAL A 141 5.40 -1.00 -8.74
CA VAL A 141 4.52 -2.15 -8.54
C VAL A 141 5.37 -3.39 -8.33
N TYR A 142 5.00 -4.19 -7.34
CA TYR A 142 5.59 -5.49 -7.04
C TYR A 142 4.50 -6.42 -6.52
N HIS A 143 4.70 -7.72 -6.64
CA HIS A 143 3.73 -8.67 -6.14
C HIS A 143 4.00 -9.03 -4.68
N ASP A 144 2.94 -8.98 -3.87
CA ASP A 144 2.95 -9.52 -2.52
C ASP A 144 2.16 -10.83 -2.52
N THR A 145 2.65 -11.80 -1.75
CA THR A 145 1.98 -13.08 -1.57
C THR A 145 1.54 -13.23 -0.14
N PHE A 146 0.27 -13.55 0.07
CA PHE A 146 -0.24 -13.88 1.40
C PHE A 146 -1.00 -15.21 1.37
N LYS A 147 -0.95 -15.91 2.51
CA LYS A 147 -1.68 -17.16 2.68
C LYS A 147 -3.08 -16.83 3.21
N GLY A 148 -4.08 -16.98 2.35
CA GLY A 148 -5.49 -16.93 2.72
C GLY A 148 -6.03 -18.32 3.07
N SER A 149 -7.32 -18.38 3.42
CA SER A 149 -8.03 -19.64 3.68
C SER A 149 -8.08 -20.57 2.47
N TYR A 150 -7.99 -20.02 1.26
CA TYR A 150 -8.03 -20.72 -0.02
C TYR A 150 -6.64 -20.97 -0.64
N GLY A 151 -5.57 -20.80 0.14
CA GLY A 151 -4.20 -20.99 -0.34
C GLY A 151 -3.42 -19.69 -0.51
N VAL A 152 -2.34 -19.75 -1.29
CA VAL A 152 -1.46 -18.61 -1.53
C VAL A 152 -2.09 -17.71 -2.60
N GLN A 153 -2.36 -16.46 -2.24
CA GLN A 153 -2.85 -15.44 -3.16
C GLN A 153 -1.72 -14.47 -3.47
N LYS A 154 -1.63 -14.07 -4.75
CA LYS A 154 -0.68 -13.09 -5.26
C LYS A 154 -1.45 -11.82 -5.62
N VAL A 155 -1.00 -10.68 -5.12
CA VAL A 155 -1.63 -9.37 -5.37
C VAL A 155 -0.59 -8.35 -5.79
N ALA A 156 -0.95 -7.47 -6.72
CA ALA A 156 -0.15 -6.30 -7.04
C ALA A 156 -0.29 -5.26 -5.92
N VAL A 157 0.84 -4.82 -5.38
CA VAL A 157 0.94 -3.69 -4.45
C VAL A 157 1.98 -2.72 -4.97
N ALA A 158 1.96 -1.49 -4.48
CA ALA A 158 2.91 -0.48 -4.93
C ALA A 158 3.52 0.31 -3.80
N ASN A 159 4.67 0.91 -4.04
CA ASN A 159 5.21 1.97 -3.20
C ASN A 159 5.62 3.17 -4.06
N ILE A 160 5.64 4.37 -3.48
CA ILE A 160 6.17 5.55 -4.16
C ILE A 160 7.66 5.34 -4.38
N ALA A 161 8.14 5.48 -5.60
CA ALA A 161 9.57 5.54 -5.93
C ALA A 161 10.10 6.96 -5.71
N HIS A 162 9.47 7.95 -6.35
CA HIS A 162 9.78 9.38 -6.26
C HIS A 162 8.62 10.21 -6.85
N ALA A 163 8.67 11.54 -6.69
CA ALA A 163 7.72 12.44 -7.34
C ALA A 163 7.87 12.42 -8.87
N TRP A 164 6.75 12.38 -9.60
CA TRP A 164 6.77 12.44 -11.06
C TRP A 164 6.78 13.91 -11.49
N LYS A 165 7.96 14.42 -11.85
CA LYS A 165 8.19 15.84 -12.11
C LYS A 165 7.42 16.39 -13.32
N ASP A 166 7.22 15.57 -14.33
CA ASP A 166 6.51 15.94 -15.55
C ASP A 166 5.00 15.70 -15.45
N GLY A 167 4.55 15.03 -14.39
CA GLY A 167 3.15 14.76 -14.13
C GLY A 167 2.42 16.02 -13.69
N LYS A 168 1.24 16.26 -14.25
CA LYS A 168 0.35 17.30 -13.75
C LYS A 168 -0.46 16.73 -12.58
N PRO A 169 -0.61 17.47 -11.47
CA PRO A 169 -1.53 17.06 -10.41
C PRO A 169 -2.94 16.88 -10.96
N LEU A 170 -3.70 15.94 -10.39
CA LEU A 170 -5.12 15.84 -10.71
C LEU A 170 -5.86 17.01 -10.08
N ASP A 171 -6.63 17.73 -10.89
CA ASP A 171 -7.56 18.75 -10.42
C ASP A 171 -8.73 18.07 -9.71
N GLY A 172 -8.82 18.24 -8.39
CA GLY A 172 -9.93 17.70 -7.62
C GLY A 172 -9.67 17.61 -6.12
N SER A 173 -10.75 17.67 -5.37
CA SER A 173 -10.80 17.21 -3.98
C SER A 173 -11.10 15.71 -3.93
N PRO A 174 -10.77 15.00 -2.83
CA PRO A 174 -11.13 13.59 -2.65
C PRO A 174 -12.61 13.38 -2.95
N GLN A 175 -12.94 12.42 -3.80
CA GLN A 175 -14.34 12.06 -4.05
C GLN A 175 -14.83 11.26 -2.83
N PHE A 176 -15.61 11.93 -1.97
CA PHE A 176 -16.24 11.35 -0.79
C PHE A 176 -17.47 10.51 -1.15
#